data_AF-A0A6P2FF38-F1
#
_entry.id   AF-A0A6P2FF38-F1
#
_cell.length_a   1.000
_cell.length_b   1.000
_cell.length_c   1.000
_cell.angle_alpha   90.00
_cell.angle_beta   90.00
_cell.angle_gamma   90.00
#
_symmetry.space_group_name_H-M   'P 1'
#
loop_
_entity.id
_entity.type
_entity.pdbx_description
1 polymer ?
#
loop_
_entity_poly.entity_id
_entity_poly.type
_entity_poly.pdbx_seq_one_letter_code
_entity_poly.pdbx_strand_id
1 'polypeptide(L)'
;MTPRPFFLQRPLAALLCAQLLLGACSATELAPGAVRWPSPAPQPEPAAFAPPQWPAQIVARTEPNFEAPSAAHCARPVQTHETPGRDPGQSGRRMPREEAIYGDAGATRSRKDEAKGTAPSAAATDETAIGAMAAPSPVARAAGPDIAREGEAPRFAPPSPLSPPPMQRPRPRSEAVTAGMVDDNADFSAYLQFRQRTQVAHRERDIRERYLLQVRDARGAGVPDAEVAVQGANGAAMWARTDAAGRVWLHPNAFDPFGSPVYEVAVRKDGRQGTTYLRRGQKSAVELVLDARPAPQRARLDLVFLVDATGSMGDEIGKLKAALHSIANEVARLPSHPDTCFGLVAYRDRGDAFLVRRHDLTNDLGAFQSVLNALQANGGGDYPEAMNEALHETVHDLSWRGSGAIRMVVLLADAPPHLDYGGPQYDDDMMAALGKGIKVFSVGASGLDKQGEYVQRQIAQYTGGRFVFLTYRDAADPASGPGRETVHDVGNYSVQTLDRLIVRLVADELAKLPPAG
;
A
#
# COMPACT_ATOMS: atom_id res chain seq x y z
N MET A 1 -32.60 26.58 -104.16
CA MET A 1 -33.54 26.86 -103.07
C MET A 1 -32.96 26.25 -101.79
N THR A 2 -32.74 27.11 -100.80
CA THR A 2 -32.47 26.87 -99.37
C THR A 2 -33.55 25.99 -98.69
N PRO A 3 -33.38 25.50 -97.44
CA PRO A 3 -32.23 25.58 -96.51
C PRO A 3 -31.88 24.27 -95.74
N ARG A 4 -30.75 24.35 -95.00
CA ARG A 4 -30.37 23.58 -93.77
C ARG A 4 -31.33 23.95 -92.58
N PRO A 5 -31.18 23.58 -91.27
CA PRO A 5 -29.98 23.03 -90.58
C PRO A 5 -30.11 22.20 -89.26
N PHE A 6 -28.92 21.84 -88.72
CA PHE A 6 -28.49 21.77 -87.29
C PHE A 6 -28.92 20.60 -86.38
N PHE A 7 -28.09 20.02 -85.49
CA PHE A 7 -26.75 20.36 -84.97
C PHE A 7 -26.12 19.18 -84.14
N LEU A 8 -24.77 19.11 -84.13
CA LEU A 8 -23.84 18.76 -83.01
C LEU A 8 -23.91 17.35 -82.34
N GLN A 9 -22.82 16.64 -81.99
CA GLN A 9 -21.38 16.92 -81.96
C GLN A 9 -20.57 15.60 -81.89
N ARG A 10 -19.29 15.72 -82.25
CA ARG A 10 -18.19 14.76 -82.50
C ARG A 10 -17.19 14.80 -81.30
N PRO A 11 -15.93 14.26 -81.34
CA PRO A 11 -15.40 12.98 -81.86
C PRO A 11 -14.20 12.37 -81.06
N LEU A 12 -13.78 11.18 -81.51
CA LEU A 12 -12.42 10.63 -81.76
C LEU A 12 -11.14 11.17 -81.07
N ALA A 13 -10.22 10.23 -80.81
CA ALA A 13 -8.85 10.29 -81.36
C ALA A 13 -8.21 8.89 -81.52
N ALA A 14 -7.56 8.67 -82.66
CA ALA A 14 -6.82 7.50 -83.11
C ALA A 14 -5.43 8.01 -83.60
N LEU A 15 -4.29 7.37 -83.34
CA LEU A 15 -3.61 6.26 -84.06
C LEU A 15 -2.26 6.72 -84.70
N LEU A 16 -1.28 5.79 -84.72
CA LEU A 16 -0.08 5.67 -85.60
C LEU A 16 1.12 6.64 -85.35
N CYS A 17 2.41 6.30 -85.57
CA CYS A 17 3.18 5.07 -85.87
C CYS A 17 4.70 5.42 -85.97
N ALA A 18 5.55 4.38 -85.96
CA ALA A 18 6.82 4.21 -86.71
C ALA A 18 8.21 4.56 -86.09
N GLN A 19 9.19 3.75 -86.52
CA GLN A 19 10.56 3.46 -86.02
C GLN A 19 11.68 4.20 -86.80
N LEU A 20 12.94 4.23 -86.27
CA LEU A 20 14.29 4.25 -86.94
C LEU A 20 15.38 4.59 -85.86
N LEU A 21 16.40 3.78 -85.50
CA LEU A 21 17.72 3.39 -86.08
C LEU A 21 18.92 4.36 -85.87
N LEU A 22 20.10 3.76 -85.58
CA LEU A 22 21.51 4.26 -85.53
C LEU A 22 21.92 5.03 -84.25
N GLY A 23 23.14 5.00 -83.69
CA GLY A 23 24.47 4.52 -84.05
C GLY A 23 25.49 5.29 -83.16
N ALA A 24 26.59 4.66 -82.73
CA ALA A 24 27.57 5.23 -81.78
C ALA A 24 28.44 6.36 -82.38
N CYS A 25 28.76 7.41 -81.60
CA CYS A 25 30.08 8.06 -81.48
C CYS A 25 30.08 9.25 -80.51
N SER A 26 31.24 9.46 -79.89
CA SER A 26 31.52 10.23 -78.69
C SER A 26 31.47 11.76 -78.86
N ALA A 27 30.95 12.45 -77.85
CA ALA A 27 31.29 13.84 -77.56
C ALA A 27 31.43 14.01 -76.04
N THR A 28 32.67 14.26 -75.61
CA THR A 28 32.99 14.77 -74.27
C THR A 28 32.39 16.15 -74.11
N GLU A 29 31.34 16.25 -73.30
CA GLU A 29 30.85 17.51 -72.77
C GLU A 29 31.05 17.49 -71.25
N LEU A 30 31.84 18.45 -70.77
CA LEU A 30 32.06 18.73 -69.36
C LEU A 30 30.72 19.09 -68.71
N ALA A 31 30.10 18.13 -68.03
CA ALA A 31 28.99 18.42 -67.14
C ALA A 31 29.52 19.19 -65.91
N PRO A 32 28.85 20.30 -65.51
CA PRO A 32 29.20 21.01 -64.28
C PRO A 32 29.08 20.07 -63.09
N GLY A 33 30.09 20.11 -62.23
CA GLY A 33 30.26 19.20 -61.10
C GLY A 33 28.98 19.01 -60.30
N ALA A 34 28.67 17.75 -60.01
CA ALA A 34 27.67 17.39 -59.03
C ALA A 34 27.88 18.25 -57.78
N VAL A 35 26.84 18.98 -57.37
CA VAL A 35 26.79 19.67 -56.09
C VAL A 35 27.13 18.63 -55.01
N ARG A 36 28.33 18.73 -54.44
CA ARG A 36 28.75 17.99 -53.26
C ARG A 36 27.95 18.55 -52.08
N TRP A 37 26.91 17.84 -51.69
CA TRP A 37 26.40 17.94 -50.33
C TRP A 37 27.48 17.47 -49.37
N PRO A 38 27.75 18.17 -48.25
CA PRO A 38 28.67 17.67 -47.25
C PRO A 38 28.18 16.30 -46.77
N SER A 39 29.06 15.30 -46.83
CA SER A 39 28.81 14.01 -46.21
C SER A 39 28.40 14.24 -44.74
N PRO A 40 27.35 13.58 -44.23
CA PRO A 40 27.11 13.54 -42.80
C PRO A 40 28.41 13.08 -42.12
N ALA A 41 28.78 13.73 -41.01
CA ALA A 41 29.92 13.28 -40.22
C ALA A 41 29.77 11.77 -39.99
N PRO A 42 30.82 10.96 -40.20
CA PRO A 42 30.75 9.54 -39.89
C PRO A 42 30.34 9.42 -38.43
N GLN A 43 29.30 8.64 -38.16
CA GLN A 43 29.01 8.28 -36.78
C GLN A 43 30.24 7.54 -36.23
N PRO A 44 30.71 7.88 -35.02
CA PRO A 44 31.78 7.13 -34.41
C PRO A 44 31.33 5.67 -34.30
N GLU A 45 32.19 4.75 -34.75
CA GLU A 45 31.98 3.32 -34.53
C GLU A 45 31.69 3.08 -33.04
N PRO A 46 30.72 2.22 -32.69
CA PRO A 46 30.58 1.80 -31.31
C PRO A 46 31.90 1.19 -30.87
N ALA A 47 32.52 1.79 -29.86
CA ALA A 47 33.79 1.30 -29.33
C ALA A 47 33.63 -0.18 -28.96
N ALA A 48 34.48 -1.03 -29.54
CA ALA A 48 34.63 -2.41 -29.11
C ALA A 48 35.26 -2.39 -27.71
N PHE A 49 34.43 -2.35 -26.68
CA PHE A 49 34.89 -2.48 -25.31
C PHE A 49 35.29 -3.94 -25.06
N ALA A 50 36.49 -4.13 -24.51
CA ALA A 50 36.86 -5.40 -23.90
C ALA A 50 35.80 -5.78 -22.84
N PRO A 51 35.44 -7.07 -22.68
CA PRO A 51 34.48 -7.49 -21.68
C PRO A 51 34.93 -6.98 -20.30
N PRO A 52 34.09 -6.24 -19.56
CA PRO A 52 34.48 -5.69 -18.28
C PRO A 52 34.79 -6.83 -17.32
N GLN A 53 35.96 -6.77 -16.68
CA GLN A 53 36.23 -7.55 -15.49
C GLN A 53 35.57 -6.82 -14.33
N TRP A 54 34.43 -7.37 -13.89
CA TRP A 54 33.55 -6.78 -12.89
C TRP A 54 34.20 -6.83 -11.50
N PRO A 55 34.28 -5.72 -10.75
CA PRO A 55 34.43 -5.80 -9.31
C PRO A 55 33.16 -6.43 -8.71
N ALA A 56 33.34 -7.43 -7.86
CA ALA A 56 32.25 -8.04 -7.12
C ALA A 56 31.61 -7.02 -6.17
N GLN A 57 30.27 -7.01 -6.14
CA GLN A 57 29.38 -6.31 -5.22
C GLN A 57 29.00 -4.86 -5.56
N ILE A 58 28.05 -4.69 -6.51
CA ILE A 58 26.84 -3.84 -6.38
C ILE A 58 25.74 -4.50 -7.23
N VAL A 59 24.62 -4.91 -6.60
CA VAL A 59 23.51 -5.58 -7.30
C VAL A 59 22.56 -4.53 -7.87
N ALA A 60 22.89 -3.97 -9.03
CA ALA A 60 21.86 -3.37 -9.86
C ALA A 60 20.85 -4.48 -10.24
N ARG A 61 19.55 -4.32 -9.96
CA ARG A 61 18.55 -5.34 -10.33
C ARG A 61 18.47 -5.41 -11.86
N THR A 62 18.73 -6.58 -12.41
CA THR A 62 18.61 -6.88 -13.85
C THR A 62 17.33 -7.65 -14.18
N GLU A 63 16.66 -8.21 -13.16
CA GLU A 63 15.42 -8.99 -13.28
C GLU A 63 14.35 -8.52 -12.27
N PRO A 64 13.06 -8.63 -12.61
CA PRO A 64 11.97 -8.26 -11.71
C PRO A 64 11.93 -9.21 -10.50
N ASN A 65 11.63 -8.68 -9.32
CA ASN A 65 11.44 -9.46 -8.09
C ASN A 65 9.98 -9.89 -7.88
N PHE A 66 9.20 -9.98 -8.96
CA PHE A 66 7.78 -10.30 -8.90
C PHE A 66 7.33 -11.06 -10.14
N GLU A 67 6.29 -11.86 -9.97
CA GLU A 67 5.51 -12.37 -11.09
C GLU A 67 4.41 -11.39 -11.47
N ALA A 68 4.22 -11.17 -12.78
CA ALA A 68 3.19 -10.28 -13.27
C ALA A 68 1.79 -10.76 -12.84
N PRO A 69 0.87 -9.86 -12.45
CA PRO A 69 -0.51 -10.23 -12.17
C PRO A 69 -1.12 -10.95 -13.38
N SER A 70 -1.81 -12.06 -13.13
CA SER A 70 -2.24 -12.97 -14.21
C SER A 70 -3.67 -13.50 -14.05
N ALA A 71 -4.30 -13.30 -12.88
CA ALA A 71 -5.64 -13.84 -12.66
C ALA A 71 -6.66 -13.24 -13.64
N ALA A 72 -7.47 -14.09 -14.27
CA ALA A 72 -8.48 -13.65 -15.22
C ALA A 72 -9.70 -13.04 -14.51
N HIS A 73 -10.07 -13.54 -13.33
CA HIS A 73 -11.19 -13.09 -12.50
C HIS A 73 -10.94 -13.43 -11.02
N CYS A 74 -11.83 -12.96 -10.15
CA CYS A 74 -11.89 -13.34 -8.74
C CYS A 74 -13.19 -14.07 -8.38
N ALA A 75 -13.99 -14.50 -9.36
CA ALA A 75 -15.20 -15.29 -9.15
C ALA A 75 -14.87 -16.70 -8.63
N ARG A 76 -14.64 -16.81 -7.33
CA ARG A 76 -14.30 -18.04 -6.61
C ARG A 76 -14.65 -17.90 -5.12
N PRO A 77 -14.91 -19.01 -4.41
CA PRO A 77 -15.05 -18.98 -2.96
C PRO A 77 -13.77 -18.44 -2.30
N VAL A 78 -13.93 -17.77 -1.16
CA VAL A 78 -12.78 -17.33 -0.35
C VAL A 78 -11.86 -18.52 -0.07
N GLN A 79 -10.58 -18.37 -0.41
CA GLN A 79 -9.54 -19.32 -0.05
C GLN A 79 -8.70 -18.71 1.06
N THR A 80 -8.57 -19.43 2.18
CA THR A 80 -7.76 -19.01 3.33
C THR A 80 -6.44 -19.78 3.33
N HIS A 81 -5.34 -19.07 3.49
CA HIS A 81 -4.03 -19.63 3.76
C HIS A 81 -3.47 -18.99 5.03
N GLU A 82 -2.83 -19.80 5.86
CA GLU A 82 -2.20 -19.34 7.10
C GLU A 82 -0.73 -19.77 7.12
N THR A 83 0.14 -18.79 7.33
CA THR A 83 1.53 -18.99 7.70
C THR A 83 1.58 -19.07 9.23
N PRO A 84 2.00 -20.20 9.83
CA PRO A 84 2.02 -20.36 11.28
C PRO A 84 2.92 -19.33 11.96
N GLY A 85 2.50 -18.84 13.14
CA GLY A 85 3.33 -17.93 13.95
C GLY A 85 4.49 -18.63 14.64
N ARG A 86 4.40 -19.95 14.83
CA ARG A 86 5.46 -20.75 15.47
C ARG A 86 6.35 -21.42 14.43
N ASP A 87 7.66 -21.33 14.67
CA ASP A 87 8.68 -22.02 13.88
C ASP A 87 8.50 -23.56 14.01
N PRO A 88 8.37 -24.32 12.90
CA PRO A 88 8.27 -25.78 12.93
C PRO A 88 9.44 -26.46 13.70
N GLY A 89 10.60 -25.80 13.77
CA GLY A 89 11.80 -26.30 14.45
C GLY A 89 11.77 -26.25 15.99
N GLN A 90 10.81 -25.57 16.61
CA GLN A 90 10.68 -25.49 18.07
C GLN A 90 9.74 -26.53 18.69
N SER A 91 9.33 -27.55 17.94
CA SER A 91 8.48 -28.65 18.44
C SER A 91 9.16 -29.58 19.47
N GLY A 92 10.41 -29.34 19.85
CA GLY A 92 11.19 -30.19 20.76
C GLY A 92 11.17 -29.80 22.25
N ARG A 93 10.65 -28.64 22.66
CA ARG A 93 10.55 -28.28 24.09
C ARG A 93 9.10 -28.36 24.57
N ARG A 94 8.77 -29.54 25.11
CA ARG A 94 7.54 -29.85 25.83
C ARG A 94 7.41 -28.88 27.03
N MET A 95 6.59 -27.84 26.91
CA MET A 95 6.12 -27.08 28.07
C MET A 95 5.08 -27.91 28.86
N PRO A 96 4.99 -27.78 30.19
CA PRO A 96 4.06 -28.55 31.01
C PRO A 96 2.62 -28.16 30.67
N ARG A 97 1.74 -29.17 30.61
CA ARG A 97 0.29 -29.01 30.48
C ARG A 97 -0.24 -28.30 31.74
N GLU A 98 -0.73 -27.07 31.61
CA GLU A 98 -1.71 -26.52 32.56
C GLU A 98 -3.09 -27.00 32.14
N GLU A 99 -3.68 -27.87 32.95
CA GLU A 99 -5.03 -28.37 32.79
C GLU A 99 -6.03 -27.25 33.07
N ALA A 100 -6.76 -26.85 32.02
CA ALA A 100 -7.93 -26.01 32.14
C ALA A 100 -9.05 -26.78 32.84
N ILE A 101 -9.36 -26.41 34.08
CA ILE A 101 -10.57 -26.82 34.79
C ILE A 101 -11.73 -25.99 34.21
N TYR A 102 -12.45 -26.56 33.24
CA TYR A 102 -13.84 -26.19 32.96
C TYR A 102 -14.74 -27.27 33.58
N GLY A 103 -15.47 -26.88 34.63
CA GLY A 103 -16.52 -27.71 35.22
C GLY A 103 -17.75 -27.70 34.30
N ASP A 104 -18.05 -28.84 33.70
CA ASP A 104 -19.33 -29.11 33.05
C ASP A 104 -20.24 -29.87 34.01
N ALA A 105 -21.47 -29.38 34.12
CA ALA A 105 -22.54 -29.95 34.90
C ALA A 105 -23.29 -30.97 34.03
N GLY A 106 -23.17 -32.25 34.37
CA GLY A 106 -23.87 -33.31 33.63
C GLY A 106 -24.07 -34.56 34.47
N ALA A 107 -25.27 -34.71 35.02
CA ALA A 107 -25.70 -35.80 35.88
C ALA A 107 -25.48 -37.20 35.29
N THR A 108 -25.05 -38.15 36.13
CA THR A 108 -25.56 -39.53 36.09
C THR A 108 -25.45 -40.20 37.46
N ARG A 109 -26.55 -40.82 37.86
CA ARG A 109 -26.76 -41.59 39.09
C ARG A 109 -25.85 -42.81 39.12
N SER A 110 -25.24 -43.11 40.27
CA SER A 110 -25.18 -44.49 40.75
C SER A 110 -25.04 -44.57 42.26
N ARG A 111 -25.78 -45.51 42.83
CA ARG A 111 -25.95 -45.79 44.25
C ARG A 111 -24.67 -46.35 44.87
N LYS A 112 -24.38 -45.96 46.11
CA LYS A 112 -24.10 -46.91 47.19
C LYS A 112 -24.21 -46.24 48.56
N ASP A 113 -24.94 -46.94 49.41
CA ASP A 113 -25.23 -46.66 50.81
C ASP A 113 -23.97 -46.63 51.68
N GLU A 114 -23.93 -45.75 52.68
CA GLU A 114 -23.74 -46.14 54.09
C GLU A 114 -24.04 -44.97 55.05
N ALA A 115 -24.52 -45.34 56.23
CA ALA A 115 -25.34 -44.53 57.11
C ALA A 115 -24.65 -44.17 58.45
N LYS A 116 -25.29 -43.22 59.17
CA LYS A 116 -25.15 -42.80 60.58
C LYS A 116 -24.13 -41.68 60.85
N GLY A 117 -24.47 -40.61 61.57
CA GLY A 117 -25.71 -40.27 62.26
C GLY A 117 -25.66 -38.91 62.99
N THR A 118 -26.86 -38.41 63.27
CA THR A 118 -27.29 -37.57 64.42
C THR A 118 -26.66 -36.20 64.70
N ALA A 119 -27.56 -35.21 64.72
CA ALA A 119 -27.47 -33.77 64.97
C ALA A 119 -27.45 -33.39 66.48
N PRO A 120 -27.95 -32.21 66.94
CA PRO A 120 -27.59 -30.79 66.70
C PRO A 120 -27.44 -29.98 68.04
N SER A 121 -27.17 -28.66 67.99
CA SER A 121 -27.75 -27.63 68.92
C SER A 121 -27.33 -26.20 68.46
N ALA A 122 -28.25 -25.34 68.01
CA ALA A 122 -28.94 -24.23 68.72
C ALA A 122 -28.10 -22.94 68.85
N ALA A 123 -28.47 -21.83 68.18
CA ALA A 123 -29.42 -20.76 68.55
C ALA A 123 -28.69 -19.58 69.26
N ALA A 124 -28.59 -18.40 68.63
CA ALA A 124 -29.50 -17.23 68.72
C ALA A 124 -29.17 -16.35 69.95
N THR A 125 -28.73 -15.09 69.78
CA THR A 125 -29.42 -13.78 69.94
C THR A 125 -28.37 -12.86 70.63
N ASP A 126 -28.30 -11.53 70.61
CA ASP A 126 -29.28 -10.47 70.40
C ASP A 126 -28.57 -9.11 70.20
N GLU A 127 -29.33 -8.14 69.67
CA GLU A 127 -29.35 -6.66 69.80
C GLU A 127 -28.37 -5.93 70.76
N THR A 128 -28.01 -4.62 70.69
CA THR A 128 -28.58 -3.32 70.22
C THR A 128 -27.44 -2.26 70.34
N ALA A 129 -27.19 -1.34 69.41
CA ALA A 129 -27.76 0.00 69.16
C ALA A 129 -27.24 1.21 70.00
N ILE A 130 -27.09 2.34 69.28
CA ILE A 130 -27.24 3.78 69.63
C ILE A 130 -25.98 4.67 69.92
N GLY A 131 -25.79 5.66 69.01
CA GLY A 131 -25.55 7.11 69.30
C GLY A 131 -24.11 7.59 69.50
N ALA A 132 -23.69 8.84 69.23
CA ALA A 132 -24.10 9.94 68.37
C ALA A 132 -23.04 11.08 68.54
N MET A 133 -22.64 11.68 67.41
CA MET A 133 -22.25 13.09 67.14
C MET A 133 -21.11 13.86 67.86
N ALA A 134 -20.36 14.57 66.98
CA ALA A 134 -19.92 15.97 67.03
C ALA A 134 -18.52 16.36 67.57
N ALA A 135 -17.82 17.14 66.71
CA ALA A 135 -16.57 17.88 66.91
C ALA A 135 -16.78 19.18 67.72
N PRO A 136 -15.75 20.01 68.04
CA PRO A 136 -15.05 20.85 67.04
C PRO A 136 -13.54 21.12 67.29
N SER A 137 -12.87 21.69 66.28
CA SER A 137 -11.51 22.30 66.30
C SER A 137 -11.46 23.58 67.17
N PRO A 138 -10.29 24.24 67.43
CA PRO A 138 -9.71 25.16 66.43
C PRO A 138 -8.18 25.55 66.53
N VAL A 139 -7.76 26.34 65.53
CA VAL A 139 -6.70 27.39 65.46
C VAL A 139 -5.23 27.07 65.12
N ALA A 140 -4.75 27.89 64.18
CA ALA A 140 -3.46 28.03 63.51
C ALA A 140 -2.35 28.75 64.30
N ARG A 141 -1.09 28.65 63.83
CA ARG A 141 -0.19 29.80 63.56
C ARG A 141 1.12 29.38 62.85
N ALA A 142 1.78 30.38 62.25
CA ALA A 142 2.75 30.31 61.17
C ALA A 142 4.19 30.76 61.55
N ALA A 143 5.11 30.50 60.60
CA ALA A 143 6.41 31.15 60.28
C ALA A 143 7.74 30.71 60.99
N GLY A 144 8.77 30.45 60.17
CA GLY A 144 10.11 29.86 60.45
C GLY A 144 11.19 30.82 61.01
N PRO A 145 12.51 30.76 60.65
CA PRO A 145 13.24 29.90 59.69
C PRO A 145 14.56 29.25 60.24
N ASP A 146 15.41 28.75 59.32
CA ASP A 146 16.80 28.23 59.44
C ASP A 146 16.94 26.81 60.05
N ILE A 147 17.84 25.88 59.66
CA ILE A 147 19.23 25.91 59.19
C ILE A 147 19.50 24.57 58.45
N ALA A 148 20.38 24.57 57.44
CA ALA A 148 20.88 23.36 56.75
C ALA A 148 21.60 22.35 57.67
N ARG A 149 21.30 21.05 57.50
CA ARG A 149 22.19 19.92 57.80
C ARG A 149 21.96 18.78 56.81
N GLU A 150 23.04 18.37 56.15
CA GLU A 150 23.16 17.09 55.45
C GLU A 150 23.20 15.95 56.46
N GLY A 151 22.62 14.80 56.08
CA GLY A 151 22.85 13.51 56.72
C GLY A 151 21.56 12.74 56.99
N GLU A 152 21.26 11.77 56.11
CA GLU A 152 20.94 10.36 56.43
C GLU A 152 20.06 9.76 55.32
N ALA A 153 20.61 8.74 54.63
CA ALA A 153 19.90 8.01 53.57
C ALA A 153 18.79 7.13 54.18
N PRO A 154 17.52 7.22 53.72
CA PRO A 154 16.49 6.32 54.20
C PRO A 154 16.53 4.99 53.44
N ARG A 155 16.46 3.94 54.25
CA ARG A 155 16.39 2.52 53.89
C ARG A 155 15.22 2.23 52.96
N PHE A 156 15.45 1.38 51.96
CA PHE A 156 14.45 0.84 51.03
C PHE A 156 13.26 0.23 51.80
N ALA A 157 12.07 0.77 51.58
CA ALA A 157 10.80 0.11 51.90
C ALA A 157 10.38 -0.77 50.71
N PRO A 158 9.78 -1.97 50.94
CA PRO A 158 9.30 -2.81 49.85
C PRO A 158 8.11 -2.15 49.12
N PRO A 159 7.97 -2.34 47.78
CA PRO A 159 6.91 -1.71 47.01
C PRO A 159 5.55 -2.32 47.38
N SER A 160 4.56 -1.46 47.60
CA SER A 160 3.14 -1.85 47.70
C SER A 160 2.68 -2.53 46.41
N PRO A 161 1.78 -3.54 46.47
CA PRO A 161 1.26 -4.18 45.28
C PRO A 161 0.52 -3.16 44.41
N LEU A 162 0.95 -3.08 43.15
CA LEU A 162 0.35 -2.24 42.11
C LEU A 162 -1.14 -2.59 41.98
N SER A 163 -1.99 -1.56 42.13
CA SER A 163 -3.38 -1.66 41.70
C SER A 163 -3.44 -2.09 40.23
N PRO A 164 -4.35 -3.01 39.85
CA PRO A 164 -4.53 -3.35 38.45
C PRO A 164 -4.88 -2.08 37.65
N PRO A 165 -4.41 -1.96 36.39
CA PRO A 165 -4.80 -0.84 35.55
C PRO A 165 -6.34 -0.79 35.45
N PRO A 166 -6.93 0.42 35.42
CA PRO A 166 -8.38 0.54 35.35
C PRO A 166 -8.88 -0.15 34.07
N MET A 167 -9.76 -1.15 34.21
CA MET A 167 -10.49 -1.71 33.08
C MET A 167 -11.20 -0.56 32.36
N GLN A 168 -10.80 -0.31 31.11
CA GLN A 168 -11.44 0.70 30.27
C GLN A 168 -12.92 0.35 30.11
N ARG A 169 -13.80 1.34 30.33
CA ARG A 169 -15.22 1.18 30.07
C ARG A 169 -15.43 0.89 28.57
N PRO A 170 -16.26 -0.10 28.19
CA PRO A 170 -16.60 -0.32 26.79
C PRO A 170 -17.23 0.96 26.21
N ARG A 171 -16.60 1.52 25.17
CA ARG A 171 -17.14 2.68 24.45
C ARG A 171 -18.44 2.26 23.74
N PRO A 172 -19.42 3.17 23.55
CA PRO A 172 -20.57 2.88 22.70
C PRO A 172 -20.09 2.54 21.28
N ARG A 173 -20.61 1.45 20.71
CA ARG A 173 -20.27 0.87 19.40
C ARG A 173 -20.47 1.77 18.16
N SER A 174 -20.73 3.07 18.33
CA SER A 174 -21.31 3.93 17.29
C SER A 174 -20.63 5.29 17.07
N GLU A 175 -19.46 5.57 17.64
CA GLU A 175 -18.76 6.82 17.34
C GLU A 175 -17.92 6.67 16.07
N ALA A 176 -18.19 7.50 15.06
CA ALA A 176 -17.50 7.44 13.78
C ALA A 176 -16.02 7.82 13.94
N VAL A 177 -15.11 7.04 13.35
CA VAL A 177 -13.67 7.34 13.38
C VAL A 177 -13.36 8.49 12.44
N THR A 178 -12.71 9.53 12.94
CA THR A 178 -12.18 10.62 12.12
C THR A 178 -10.75 10.35 11.67
N ALA A 179 -10.44 10.76 10.44
CA ALA A 179 -9.14 10.60 9.83
C ALA A 179 -8.78 11.81 8.96
N GLY A 180 -7.49 12.10 8.89
CA GLY A 180 -6.85 13.00 7.94
C GLY A 180 -6.05 12.22 6.90
N MET A 181 -5.54 12.91 5.89
CA MET A 181 -4.70 12.33 4.85
C MET A 181 -3.72 13.36 4.30
N VAL A 182 -2.53 12.90 3.96
CA VAL A 182 -1.53 13.64 3.18
C VAL A 182 -1.19 12.89 1.89
N ASP A 183 -0.89 13.66 0.84
CA ASP A 183 -0.41 13.15 -0.45
C ASP A 183 1.05 13.56 -0.63
N ASP A 184 1.96 12.69 -0.16
CA ASP A 184 3.41 12.89 -0.22
C ASP A 184 3.96 12.96 -1.66
N ASN A 185 3.18 12.50 -2.65
CA ASN A 185 3.54 12.65 -4.05
C ASN A 185 3.18 14.05 -4.59
N ALA A 186 2.09 14.63 -4.09
CA ALA A 186 1.65 15.99 -4.43
C ALA A 186 2.54 17.07 -3.77
N ASP A 187 2.86 16.93 -2.48
CA ASP A 187 3.79 17.83 -1.77
C ASP A 187 5.13 17.14 -1.48
N PHE A 188 5.84 16.82 -2.56
CA PHE A 188 7.07 16.04 -2.47
C PHE A 188 8.21 16.75 -1.76
N SER A 189 8.26 18.09 -1.85
CA SER A 189 9.28 18.87 -1.13
C SER A 189 9.06 18.79 0.38
N ALA A 190 7.82 18.91 0.87
CA ALA A 190 7.51 18.72 2.28
C ALA A 190 7.80 17.28 2.73
N TYR A 191 7.52 16.28 1.88
CA TYR A 191 7.85 14.89 2.17
C TYR A 191 9.36 14.64 2.28
N LEU A 192 10.19 15.21 1.38
CA LEU A 192 11.64 15.12 1.50
C LEU A 192 12.17 15.78 2.77
N GLN A 193 11.58 16.91 3.18
CA GLN A 193 11.91 17.55 4.45
C GLN A 193 11.50 16.69 5.66
N PHE A 194 10.36 16.00 5.59
CA PHE A 194 9.92 15.05 6.61
C PHE A 194 10.95 13.93 6.76
N ARG A 195 11.36 13.31 5.64
CA ARG A 195 12.38 12.26 5.65
C ARG A 195 13.71 12.74 6.23
N GLN A 196 14.10 13.99 5.95
CA GLN A 196 15.34 14.57 6.46
C GLN A 196 15.31 14.78 7.98
N ARG A 197 14.19 15.22 8.55
CA ARG A 197 14.08 15.51 9.99
C ARG A 197 13.71 14.30 10.84
N THR A 198 13.07 13.29 10.26
CA THR A 198 12.67 12.06 10.96
C THR A 198 13.81 11.03 10.95
N GLN A 199 14.64 11.06 11.99
CA GLN A 199 15.78 10.17 12.18
C GLN A 199 15.35 8.90 12.91
N VAL A 200 14.98 7.86 12.15
CA VAL A 200 14.51 6.56 12.65
C VAL A 200 15.22 5.42 11.91
N ALA A 201 15.29 4.23 12.50
CA ALA A 201 15.80 3.05 11.78
C ALA A 201 14.82 2.67 10.65
N HIS A 202 15.32 2.54 9.42
CA HIS A 202 14.51 2.22 8.24
C HIS A 202 15.39 1.64 7.13
N ARG A 203 14.76 1.06 6.10
CA ARG A 203 15.44 0.70 4.86
C ARG A 203 15.48 1.92 3.93
N GLU A 204 16.67 2.47 3.74
CA GLU A 204 16.85 3.65 2.91
C GLU A 204 16.56 3.34 1.44
N ARG A 205 15.80 4.23 0.80
CA ARG A 205 15.66 4.27 -0.65
C ARG A 205 15.82 5.71 -1.11
N ASP A 206 16.74 5.95 -2.03
CA ASP A 206 16.94 7.29 -2.57
C ASP A 206 15.92 7.59 -3.68
N ILE A 207 14.96 8.45 -3.35
CA ILE A 207 13.89 8.92 -4.23
C ILE A 207 14.04 10.41 -4.57
N ARG A 208 15.11 11.08 -4.08
CA ARG A 208 15.28 12.55 -4.19
C ARG A 208 15.20 13.03 -5.64
N GLU A 209 15.63 12.17 -6.55
CA GLU A 209 15.48 12.37 -7.98
C GLU A 209 14.29 11.56 -8.51
N ARG A 210 13.36 12.26 -9.16
CA ARG A 210 12.18 11.63 -9.78
C ARG A 210 11.78 12.29 -11.09
N TYR A 211 11.21 11.49 -11.99
CA TYR A 211 10.67 11.93 -13.28
C TYR A 211 9.29 11.37 -13.51
N LEU A 212 8.38 12.18 -14.02
CA LEU A 212 7.04 11.69 -14.40
C LEU A 212 7.13 11.04 -15.78
N LEU A 213 6.72 9.79 -15.89
CA LEU A 213 6.34 9.17 -17.16
C LEU A 213 4.84 9.34 -17.36
N GLN A 214 4.45 9.82 -18.54
CA GLN A 214 3.06 9.94 -18.97
C GLN A 214 2.88 9.16 -20.27
N VAL A 215 2.01 8.16 -20.22
CA VAL A 215 1.63 7.32 -21.36
C VAL A 215 0.23 7.71 -21.81
N ARG A 216 0.08 8.02 -23.09
CA ARG A 216 -1.20 8.43 -23.69
C ARG A 216 -1.51 7.63 -24.95
N ASP A 217 -2.79 7.52 -25.28
CA ASP A 217 -3.24 7.02 -26.57
C ASP A 217 -3.16 8.12 -27.66
N ALA A 218 -3.43 7.76 -28.92
CA ALA A 218 -3.43 8.70 -30.04
C ALA A 218 -4.48 9.82 -29.90
N ARG A 219 -5.45 9.68 -28.99
CA ARG A 219 -6.49 10.68 -28.69
C ARG A 219 -6.10 11.55 -27.48
N GLY A 220 -4.92 11.33 -26.89
CA GLY A 220 -4.41 12.05 -25.73
C GLY A 220 -4.92 11.53 -24.37
N ALA A 221 -5.72 10.46 -24.36
CA ALA A 221 -6.23 9.85 -23.13
C ALA A 221 -5.13 9.04 -22.43
N GLY A 222 -5.11 9.00 -21.09
CA GLY A 222 -4.14 8.22 -20.35
C GLY A 222 -4.30 6.71 -20.59
N VAL A 223 -3.19 5.97 -20.69
CA VAL A 223 -3.22 4.50 -20.84
C VAL A 223 -2.98 3.84 -19.48
N PRO A 224 -4.03 3.35 -18.79
CA PRO A 224 -3.90 2.78 -17.46
C PRO A 224 -3.33 1.34 -17.48
N ASP A 225 -2.65 0.96 -16.39
CA ASP A 225 -2.11 -0.40 -16.20
C ASP A 225 -1.25 -0.84 -17.40
N ALA A 226 -0.53 0.11 -18.00
CA ALA A 226 0.50 -0.15 -19.01
C ALA A 226 1.78 -0.52 -18.28
N GLU A 227 2.44 -1.58 -18.74
CA GLU A 227 3.67 -2.05 -18.13
C GLU A 227 4.85 -1.24 -18.61
N VAL A 228 5.74 -0.91 -17.69
CA VAL A 228 6.89 -0.05 -17.91
C VAL A 228 8.14 -0.78 -17.45
N ALA A 229 9.15 -0.82 -18.30
CA ALA A 229 10.51 -1.21 -17.95
C ALA A 229 11.44 -0.03 -18.24
N VAL A 230 12.30 0.31 -17.28
CA VAL A 230 13.30 1.36 -17.43
C VAL A 230 14.66 0.73 -17.23
N GLN A 231 15.58 0.94 -18.17
CA GLN A 231 16.89 0.30 -18.15
C GLN A 231 18.01 1.29 -18.46
N GLY A 232 19.05 1.28 -17.62
CA GLY A 232 20.30 2.01 -17.83
C GLY A 232 21.29 1.19 -18.67
N ALA A 233 22.25 1.87 -19.29
CA ALA A 233 23.29 1.20 -20.09
C ALA A 233 24.19 0.26 -19.26
N ASN A 234 24.23 0.44 -17.94
CA ASN A 234 24.93 -0.43 -17.00
C ASN A 234 24.14 -1.69 -16.59
N GLY A 235 22.94 -1.88 -17.15
CA GLY A 235 22.07 -3.02 -16.85
C GLY A 235 21.11 -2.80 -15.68
N ALA A 236 21.23 -1.70 -14.93
CA ALA A 236 20.30 -1.38 -13.85
C ALA A 236 18.89 -1.16 -14.41
N ALA A 237 17.90 -1.81 -13.81
CA ALA A 237 16.53 -1.74 -14.26
C ALA A 237 15.51 -1.55 -13.13
N MET A 238 14.37 -0.96 -13.48
CA MET A 238 13.15 -0.98 -12.67
C MET A 238 11.95 -1.32 -13.55
N TRP A 239 10.92 -1.84 -12.89
CA TRP A 239 9.63 -2.14 -13.52
C TRP A 239 8.53 -1.40 -12.78
N ALA A 240 7.50 -0.98 -13.52
CA ALA A 240 6.34 -0.33 -12.97
C ALA A 240 5.10 -0.59 -13.83
N ARG A 241 3.94 -0.17 -13.34
CA ARG A 241 2.74 0.02 -14.17
C ARG A 241 2.20 1.43 -14.01
N THR A 242 1.65 1.96 -15.09
CA THR A 242 0.98 3.26 -15.07
C THR A 242 -0.30 3.21 -14.25
N ASP A 243 -0.60 4.30 -13.55
CA ASP A 243 -1.83 4.48 -12.81
C ASP A 243 -3.05 4.70 -13.73
N ALA A 244 -4.23 4.92 -13.13
CA ALA A 244 -5.47 5.17 -13.85
C ALA A 244 -5.39 6.36 -14.84
N ALA A 245 -4.50 7.33 -14.63
CA ALA A 245 -4.27 8.48 -15.52
C ALA A 245 -3.17 8.23 -16.56
N GLY A 246 -2.62 7.01 -16.63
CA GLY A 246 -1.49 6.67 -17.50
C GLY A 246 -0.16 7.25 -17.00
N ARG A 247 0.00 7.46 -15.69
CA ARG A 247 1.19 8.09 -15.10
C ARG A 247 1.96 7.16 -14.19
N VAL A 248 3.27 7.37 -14.09
CA VAL A 248 4.10 6.75 -13.04
C VAL A 248 5.32 7.60 -12.73
N TRP A 249 5.72 7.65 -11.46
CA TRP A 249 6.97 8.27 -11.05
C TRP A 249 8.14 7.29 -11.21
N LEU A 250 9.20 7.73 -11.89
CA LEU A 250 10.44 6.99 -12.05
C LEU A 250 11.48 7.55 -11.09
N HIS A 251 12.17 6.68 -10.35
CA HIS A 251 13.17 7.06 -9.34
C HIS A 251 14.55 6.46 -9.67
N PRO A 252 15.35 7.07 -10.57
CA PRO A 252 16.65 6.51 -10.98
C PRO A 252 17.60 6.16 -9.84
N ASN A 253 17.71 7.01 -8.81
CA ASN A 253 18.57 6.73 -7.65
C ASN A 253 18.12 5.50 -6.85
N ALA A 254 16.86 5.07 -6.98
CA ALA A 254 16.31 3.96 -6.24
C ALA A 254 16.78 2.59 -6.79
N PHE A 255 17.16 2.51 -8.07
CA PHE A 255 17.55 1.24 -8.72
C PHE A 255 18.90 1.29 -9.45
N ASP A 256 19.41 2.49 -9.77
CA ASP A 256 20.71 2.70 -10.41
C ASP A 256 21.59 3.65 -9.57
N PRO A 257 22.30 3.13 -8.55
CA PRO A 257 23.16 3.96 -7.70
C PRO A 257 24.39 4.52 -8.43
N PHE A 258 24.78 3.95 -9.57
CA PHE A 258 25.90 4.45 -10.39
C PHE A 258 25.46 5.55 -11.36
N GLY A 259 24.15 5.67 -11.62
CA GLY A 259 23.55 6.80 -12.30
C GLY A 259 23.88 6.87 -13.78
N SER A 260 23.22 6.05 -14.60
CA SER A 260 23.25 6.18 -16.06
C SER A 260 22.72 7.56 -16.49
N PRO A 261 23.37 8.27 -17.44
CA PRO A 261 22.92 9.60 -17.88
C PRO A 261 21.61 9.55 -18.68
N VAL A 262 21.35 8.41 -19.32
CA VAL A 262 20.16 8.13 -20.13
C VAL A 262 19.66 6.73 -19.78
N TYR A 263 18.34 6.58 -19.71
CA TYR A 263 17.66 5.29 -19.57
C TYR A 263 16.71 5.09 -20.74
N GLU A 264 16.68 3.87 -21.28
CA GLU A 264 15.62 3.44 -22.19
C GLU A 264 14.36 3.15 -21.37
N VAL A 265 13.21 3.61 -21.85
CA VAL A 265 11.90 3.39 -21.23
C VAL A 265 11.04 2.64 -22.23
N ALA A 266 10.80 1.36 -21.98
CA ALA A 266 9.92 0.52 -22.78
C ALA A 266 8.54 0.42 -22.11
N VAL A 267 7.49 0.61 -22.89
CA VAL A 267 6.10 0.54 -22.41
C VAL A 267 5.34 -0.49 -23.24
N ARG A 268 4.58 -1.38 -22.60
CA ARG A 268 3.69 -2.32 -23.27
C ARG A 268 2.26 -2.33 -22.69
N LYS A 269 1.27 -2.50 -23.56
CA LYS A 269 -0.13 -2.71 -23.20
C LYS A 269 -0.82 -3.56 -24.27
N ASP A 270 -1.49 -4.64 -23.87
CA ASP A 270 -2.33 -5.47 -24.75
C ASP A 270 -1.68 -5.88 -26.08
N GLY A 271 -0.40 -6.27 -26.03
CA GLY A 271 0.40 -6.69 -27.20
C GLY A 271 0.94 -5.55 -28.06
N ARG A 272 0.68 -4.29 -27.68
CA ARG A 272 1.29 -3.09 -28.27
C ARG A 272 2.44 -2.62 -27.40
N GLN A 273 3.48 -2.06 -28.03
CA GLN A 273 4.66 -1.56 -27.33
C GLN A 273 5.20 -0.29 -27.97
N GLY A 274 5.92 0.48 -27.18
CA GLY A 274 6.67 1.66 -27.62
C GLY A 274 7.87 1.89 -26.72
N THR A 275 8.84 2.67 -27.20
CA THR A 275 10.02 3.04 -26.45
C THR A 275 10.24 4.56 -26.49
N THR A 276 10.84 5.07 -25.43
CA THR A 276 11.29 6.47 -25.30
C THR A 276 12.53 6.51 -24.40
N TYR A 277 13.07 7.69 -24.13
CA TYR A 277 14.27 7.84 -23.32
C TYR A 277 14.06 8.85 -22.18
N LEU A 278 14.47 8.45 -20.99
CA LEU A 278 14.64 9.34 -19.85
C LEU A 278 16.07 9.88 -19.85
N ARG A 279 16.24 11.20 -19.96
CA ARG A 279 17.54 11.87 -19.77
C ARG A 279 17.60 12.51 -18.39
N ARG A 280 18.64 12.20 -17.62
CA ARG A 280 18.83 12.84 -16.31
C ARG A 280 18.93 14.36 -16.45
N GLY A 281 18.37 15.07 -15.48
CA GLY A 281 18.31 16.53 -15.43
C GLY A 281 17.14 17.14 -16.20
N GLN A 282 16.43 16.39 -17.04
CA GLN A 282 15.26 16.92 -17.76
C GLN A 282 14.14 17.31 -16.80
N LYS A 283 13.44 18.40 -17.11
CA LYS A 283 12.37 18.95 -16.25
C LYS A 283 10.96 18.57 -16.72
N SER A 284 10.80 18.34 -18.01
CA SER A 284 9.55 17.88 -18.60
C SER A 284 9.29 16.42 -18.26
N ALA A 285 8.02 16.03 -18.29
CA ALA A 285 7.64 14.63 -18.24
C ALA A 285 8.26 13.85 -19.42
N VAL A 286 8.57 12.58 -19.18
CA VAL A 286 8.81 11.61 -20.24
C VAL A 286 7.45 11.30 -20.84
N GLU A 287 7.24 11.64 -22.11
CA GLU A 287 5.98 11.37 -22.81
C GLU A 287 6.15 10.18 -23.75
N LEU A 288 5.16 9.30 -23.80
CA LEU A 288 5.06 8.22 -24.76
C LEU A 288 3.63 8.09 -25.26
N VAL A 289 3.46 8.13 -26.58
CA VAL A 289 2.18 7.82 -27.22
C VAL A 289 2.18 6.35 -27.61
N LEU A 290 1.22 5.59 -27.08
CA LEU A 290 1.03 4.18 -27.38
C LEU A 290 -0.28 4.02 -28.15
N ASP A 291 -0.27 3.30 -29.27
CA ASP A 291 -1.50 2.93 -29.97
C ASP A 291 -2.22 1.79 -29.21
N ALA A 292 -2.69 2.11 -28.01
CA ALA A 292 -3.37 1.21 -27.10
C ALA A 292 -4.85 1.09 -27.46
N ARG A 293 -5.45 -0.06 -27.14
CA ARG A 293 -6.89 -0.25 -27.30
C ARG A 293 -7.65 0.65 -26.31
N PRO A 294 -8.88 1.08 -26.65
CA PRO A 294 -9.74 1.78 -25.70
C PRO A 294 -9.92 0.97 -24.40
N ALA A 295 -10.00 1.68 -23.28
CA ALA A 295 -10.24 1.06 -21.98
C ALA A 295 -11.61 0.36 -21.96
N PRO A 296 -11.75 -0.74 -21.20
CA PRO A 296 -13.03 -1.43 -21.05
C PRO A 296 -14.08 -0.52 -20.41
N GLN A 297 -15.35 -0.75 -20.75
CA GLN A 297 -16.47 0.09 -20.30
C GLN A 297 -16.67 0.08 -18.78
N ARG A 298 -16.31 -1.02 -18.11
CA ARG A 298 -16.41 -1.18 -16.66
C ARG A 298 -15.03 -1.26 -16.05
N ALA A 299 -14.73 -0.37 -15.11
CA ALA A 299 -13.47 -0.40 -14.36
C ALA A 299 -13.37 -1.69 -13.54
N ARG A 300 -12.18 -2.28 -13.47
CA ARG A 300 -11.89 -3.42 -12.61
C ARG A 300 -11.12 -2.92 -11.40
N LEU A 301 -11.60 -3.23 -10.19
CA LEU A 301 -10.96 -2.83 -8.93
C LEU A 301 -10.62 -4.05 -8.07
N ASP A 302 -9.34 -4.26 -7.76
CA ASP A 302 -8.90 -5.18 -6.71
C ASP A 302 -8.60 -4.35 -5.47
N LEU A 303 -9.39 -4.55 -4.40
CA LEU A 303 -9.26 -3.83 -3.14
C LEU A 303 -8.93 -4.83 -2.02
N VAL A 304 -7.70 -4.75 -1.52
CA VAL A 304 -7.21 -5.61 -0.44
C VAL A 304 -7.06 -4.80 0.83
N PHE A 305 -7.49 -5.38 1.95
CA PHE A 305 -7.21 -4.85 3.28
C PHE A 305 -6.05 -5.63 3.87
N LEU A 306 -4.96 -4.95 4.18
CA LEU A 306 -3.81 -5.51 4.89
C LEU A 306 -3.86 -4.97 6.32
N VAL A 307 -4.15 -5.83 7.29
CA VAL A 307 -4.58 -5.41 8.63
C VAL A 307 -3.69 -6.02 9.70
N ASP A 308 -3.12 -5.16 10.52
CA ASP A 308 -2.53 -5.54 11.79
C ASP A 308 -3.62 -6.11 12.73
N ALA A 309 -3.43 -7.35 13.17
CA ALA A 309 -4.38 -8.09 14.00
C ALA A 309 -3.80 -8.49 15.36
N THR A 310 -2.80 -7.72 15.82
CA THR A 310 -2.20 -7.79 17.16
C THR A 310 -3.18 -7.26 18.22
N GLY A 311 -2.87 -7.46 19.50
CA GLY A 311 -3.78 -7.13 20.60
C GLY A 311 -4.20 -5.65 20.67
N SER A 312 -3.31 -4.72 20.33
CA SER A 312 -3.56 -3.26 20.39
C SER A 312 -4.62 -2.80 19.39
N MET A 313 -4.76 -3.51 18.26
CA MET A 313 -5.65 -3.17 17.15
C MET A 313 -7.13 -3.55 17.36
N GLY A 314 -7.52 -3.99 18.57
CA GLY A 314 -8.88 -4.48 18.85
C GLY A 314 -9.99 -3.47 18.57
N ASP A 315 -9.80 -2.22 19.00
CA ASP A 315 -10.76 -1.15 18.78
C ASP A 315 -10.84 -0.78 17.29
N GLU A 316 -9.68 -0.66 16.63
CA GLU A 316 -9.49 -0.33 15.22
C GLU A 316 -10.12 -1.38 14.30
N ILE A 317 -9.92 -2.67 14.58
CA ILE A 317 -10.59 -3.76 13.86
C ILE A 317 -12.10 -3.69 14.04
N GLY A 318 -12.57 -3.41 15.26
CA GLY A 318 -14.01 -3.21 15.53
C GLY A 318 -14.61 -2.08 14.68
N LYS A 319 -13.90 -0.96 14.58
CA LYS A 319 -14.28 0.18 13.75
C LYS A 319 -14.23 -0.16 12.25
N LEU A 320 -13.19 -0.86 11.78
CA LEU A 320 -13.06 -1.31 10.39
C LEU A 320 -14.25 -2.20 9.99
N LYS A 321 -14.64 -3.17 10.84
CA LYS A 321 -15.82 -4.02 10.59
C LYS A 321 -17.09 -3.22 10.40
N ALA A 322 -17.32 -2.21 11.24
CA ALA A 322 -18.50 -1.34 11.13
C ALA A 322 -18.48 -0.49 9.85
N ALA A 323 -17.31 0.05 9.49
CA ALA A 323 -17.12 0.90 8.32
C ALA A 323 -17.18 0.14 6.99
N LEU A 324 -16.69 -1.12 6.94
CA LEU A 324 -16.50 -1.85 5.70
C LEU A 324 -17.80 -2.05 4.94
N HIS A 325 -18.91 -2.30 5.63
CA HIS A 325 -20.22 -2.42 4.98
C HIS A 325 -20.58 -1.13 4.23
N SER A 326 -20.29 0.04 4.79
CA SER A 326 -20.49 1.32 4.08
C SER A 326 -19.53 1.45 2.90
N ILE A 327 -18.24 1.19 3.11
CA ILE A 327 -17.21 1.29 2.08
C ILE A 327 -17.56 0.42 0.86
N ALA A 328 -17.86 -0.86 1.08
CA ALA A 328 -18.16 -1.77 -0.02
C ALA A 328 -19.44 -1.37 -0.78
N ASN A 329 -20.49 -0.94 -0.07
CA ASN A 329 -21.72 -0.47 -0.70
C ASN A 329 -21.53 0.84 -1.47
N GLU A 330 -20.75 1.77 -0.93
CA GLU A 330 -20.47 3.06 -1.59
C GLU A 330 -19.57 2.86 -2.81
N VAL A 331 -18.53 2.04 -2.73
CA VAL A 331 -17.67 1.68 -3.86
C VAL A 331 -18.48 1.04 -4.99
N ALA A 332 -19.41 0.13 -4.67
CA ALA A 332 -20.28 -0.49 -5.67
C ALA A 332 -21.25 0.50 -6.35
N ARG A 333 -21.57 1.61 -5.67
CA ARG A 333 -22.47 2.67 -6.14
C ARG A 333 -21.76 3.83 -6.81
N LEU A 334 -20.42 3.81 -6.92
CA LEU A 334 -19.68 4.82 -7.66
C LEU A 334 -20.17 4.86 -9.12
N PRO A 335 -20.14 6.03 -9.79
CA PRO A 335 -20.65 6.17 -11.16
C PRO A 335 -20.02 5.21 -12.18
N SER A 336 -18.77 4.77 -11.93
CA SER A 336 -18.06 3.79 -12.77
C SER A 336 -18.55 2.35 -12.58
N HIS A 337 -19.40 2.10 -11.60
CA HIS A 337 -19.93 0.78 -11.20
C HIS A 337 -18.84 -0.31 -11.26
N PRO A 338 -17.74 -0.20 -10.52
CA PRO A 338 -16.57 -1.05 -10.73
C PRO A 338 -16.86 -2.55 -10.52
N ASP A 339 -16.21 -3.41 -11.31
CA ASP A 339 -16.11 -4.85 -11.08
C ASP A 339 -15.08 -5.10 -9.96
N THR A 340 -15.58 -5.16 -8.73
CA THR A 340 -14.77 -5.11 -7.51
C THR A 340 -14.49 -6.51 -6.96
N CYS A 341 -13.22 -6.78 -6.67
CA CYS A 341 -12.77 -7.94 -5.92
C CYS A 341 -12.21 -7.48 -4.58
N PHE A 342 -12.52 -8.21 -3.51
CA PHE A 342 -12.07 -7.93 -2.15
C PHE A 342 -11.14 -9.03 -1.66
N GLY A 343 -10.07 -8.64 -0.97
CA GLY A 343 -9.15 -9.55 -0.28
C GLY A 343 -8.83 -9.04 1.13
N LEU A 344 -8.40 -9.95 2.00
CA LEU A 344 -7.96 -9.62 3.36
C LEU A 344 -6.65 -10.34 3.65
N VAL A 345 -5.63 -9.62 4.09
CA VAL A 345 -4.42 -10.19 4.69
C VAL A 345 -4.33 -9.64 6.09
N ALA A 346 -4.38 -10.52 7.08
CA ALA A 346 -4.20 -10.16 8.48
C ALA A 346 -2.86 -10.69 8.97
N TYR A 347 -2.18 -9.95 9.82
CA TYR A 347 -0.92 -10.40 10.41
C TYR A 347 -0.87 -10.15 11.91
N ARG A 348 0.00 -10.90 12.58
CA ARG A 348 0.37 -10.70 13.98
C ARG A 348 1.88 -10.82 14.08
N ASP A 349 2.41 -11.55 15.07
CA ASP A 349 3.83 -11.79 15.17
C ASP A 349 4.24 -13.25 15.35
N ARG A 350 5.55 -13.47 15.32
CA ARG A 350 6.20 -14.73 15.65
C ARG A 350 5.83 -15.14 17.07
N GLY A 351 5.50 -16.42 17.23
CA GLY A 351 5.00 -16.99 18.48
C GLY A 351 3.47 -17.04 18.57
N ASP A 352 2.76 -16.23 17.78
CA ASP A 352 1.29 -16.19 17.79
C ASP A 352 0.64 -17.38 17.07
N ALA A 353 -0.70 -17.42 17.12
CA ALA A 353 -1.51 -18.43 16.45
C ALA A 353 -1.22 -18.50 14.94
N PHE A 354 -0.97 -17.36 14.30
CA PHE A 354 -0.54 -17.24 12.91
C PHE A 354 0.35 -16.01 12.78
N LEU A 355 1.32 -16.07 11.87
CA LEU A 355 2.14 -14.92 11.46
C LEU A 355 1.35 -14.08 10.45
N VAL A 356 0.86 -14.75 9.40
CA VAL A 356 0.03 -14.16 8.35
C VAL A 356 -1.15 -15.09 8.08
N ARG A 357 -2.33 -14.51 7.94
CA ARG A 357 -3.55 -15.16 7.46
C ARG A 357 -4.07 -14.38 6.28
N ARG A 358 -3.98 -14.97 5.09
CA ARG A 358 -4.46 -14.36 3.85
C ARG A 358 -5.72 -15.04 3.35
N HIS A 359 -6.65 -14.21 2.89
CA HIS A 359 -7.89 -14.56 2.23
C HIS A 359 -7.83 -13.99 0.82
N ASP A 360 -7.76 -14.88 -0.17
CA ASP A 360 -7.56 -14.49 -1.57
C ASP A 360 -8.74 -13.67 -2.13
N LEU A 361 -8.48 -12.93 -3.22
CA LEU A 361 -9.44 -12.06 -3.89
C LEU A 361 -10.70 -12.83 -4.32
N THR A 362 -11.85 -12.31 -3.89
CA THR A 362 -13.19 -12.78 -4.25
C THR A 362 -14.11 -11.64 -4.69
N ASN A 363 -15.10 -11.89 -5.55
CA ASN A 363 -16.21 -10.96 -5.81
C ASN A 363 -17.44 -11.22 -4.93
N ASP A 364 -17.39 -12.19 -4.02
CA ASP A 364 -18.46 -12.46 -3.05
C ASP A 364 -18.30 -11.54 -1.82
N LEU A 365 -19.02 -10.41 -1.84
CA LEU A 365 -19.01 -9.45 -0.75
C LEU A 365 -19.51 -10.06 0.57
N GLY A 366 -20.47 -10.97 0.54
CA GLY A 366 -21.01 -11.61 1.75
C GLY A 366 -20.00 -12.56 2.39
N ALA A 367 -19.29 -13.34 1.58
CA ALA A 367 -18.20 -14.19 2.05
C ALA A 367 -17.04 -13.37 2.60
N PHE A 368 -16.65 -12.30 1.90
CA PHE A 368 -15.62 -11.37 2.38
C PHE A 368 -16.01 -10.70 3.72
N GLN A 369 -17.26 -10.25 3.86
CA GLN A 369 -17.76 -9.70 5.12
C GLN A 369 -17.72 -10.71 6.25
N SER A 370 -18.04 -11.98 5.98
CA SER A 370 -17.99 -13.05 6.98
C SER A 370 -16.57 -13.28 7.50
N VAL A 371 -15.60 -13.26 6.58
CA VAL A 371 -14.17 -13.36 6.89
C VAL A 371 -13.70 -12.18 7.75
N LEU A 372 -14.02 -10.94 7.35
CA LEU A 372 -13.65 -9.78 8.15
C LEU A 372 -14.30 -9.83 9.53
N ASN A 373 -15.58 -10.18 9.62
CA ASN A 373 -16.29 -10.28 10.90
C ASN A 373 -15.67 -11.30 11.85
N ALA A 374 -15.04 -12.35 11.32
CA ALA A 374 -14.31 -13.36 12.09
C ALA A 374 -12.91 -12.91 12.55
N LEU A 375 -12.34 -11.84 11.97
CA LEU A 375 -11.03 -11.33 12.35
C LEU A 375 -11.02 -10.84 13.80
N GLN A 376 -10.02 -11.24 14.59
CA GLN A 376 -9.89 -10.83 16.00
C GLN A 376 -8.47 -10.36 16.26
N ALA A 377 -8.35 -9.23 16.96
CA ALA A 377 -7.11 -8.79 17.57
C ALA A 377 -6.67 -9.76 18.67
N ASN A 378 -5.44 -10.24 18.62
CA ASN A 378 -4.80 -11.04 19.67
C ASN A 378 -3.30 -11.12 19.39
N GLY A 379 -2.52 -11.63 20.33
CA GLY A 379 -1.09 -11.80 20.14
C GLY A 379 -0.32 -10.49 20.15
N GLY A 380 0.87 -10.53 19.54
CA GLY A 380 1.94 -9.56 19.74
C GLY A 380 2.66 -9.82 21.07
N GLY A 381 3.29 -8.78 21.61
CA GLY A 381 3.95 -8.83 22.92
C GLY A 381 5.24 -8.03 22.97
N ASP A 382 5.87 -7.86 21.82
CA ASP A 382 6.89 -6.88 21.52
C ASP A 382 6.39 -5.83 20.52
N TYR A 383 7.19 -4.79 20.33
CA TYR A 383 6.98 -3.70 19.36
C TYR A 383 8.37 -3.49 18.76
N PRO A 384 8.63 -3.74 17.46
CA PRO A 384 7.75 -3.76 16.27
C PRO A 384 6.82 -4.97 16.05
N GLU A 385 6.17 -5.06 14.88
CA GLU A 385 5.26 -6.17 14.47
C GLU A 385 5.60 -6.75 13.06
N ALA A 386 5.02 -7.89 12.64
CA ALA A 386 5.40 -8.61 11.40
C ALA A 386 4.84 -8.06 10.07
N MET A 387 4.70 -6.74 9.91
CA MET A 387 4.16 -6.09 8.70
C MET A 387 4.91 -6.49 7.41
N ASN A 388 6.22 -6.71 7.47
CA ASN A 388 7.03 -7.12 6.31
C ASN A 388 6.52 -8.44 5.69
N GLU A 389 6.27 -9.45 6.51
CA GLU A 389 5.81 -10.78 6.08
C GLU A 389 4.44 -10.67 5.40
N ALA A 390 3.58 -9.83 5.97
CA ALA A 390 2.22 -9.62 5.49
C ALA A 390 2.18 -8.83 4.17
N LEU A 391 3.03 -7.80 4.04
CA LEU A 391 3.18 -7.05 2.78
C LEU A 391 3.73 -7.96 1.68
N HIS A 392 4.68 -8.83 2.02
CA HIS A 392 5.22 -9.82 1.09
C HIS A 392 4.13 -10.75 0.54
N GLU A 393 3.37 -11.42 1.41
CA GLU A 393 2.28 -12.29 0.98
C GLU A 393 1.17 -11.53 0.23
N THR A 394 0.91 -10.28 0.61
CA THR A 394 -0.04 -9.41 -0.11
C THR A 394 0.40 -9.16 -1.54
N VAL A 395 1.68 -8.85 -1.74
CA VAL A 395 2.24 -8.51 -3.05
C VAL A 395 2.41 -9.75 -3.91
N HIS A 396 2.91 -10.87 -3.36
CA HIS A 396 3.32 -12.03 -4.14
C HIS A 396 2.28 -13.14 -4.22
N ASP A 397 1.50 -13.39 -3.16
CA ASP A 397 0.71 -14.63 -3.03
C ASP A 397 -0.80 -14.46 -3.24
N LEU A 398 -1.27 -13.22 -3.42
CA LEU A 398 -2.65 -12.96 -3.83
C LEU A 398 -2.82 -13.08 -5.34
N SER A 399 -3.97 -13.59 -5.75
CA SER A 399 -4.33 -13.78 -7.15
C SER A 399 -4.82 -12.48 -7.81
N TRP A 400 -3.94 -11.47 -7.88
CA TRP A 400 -4.20 -10.18 -8.51
C TRP A 400 -4.60 -10.33 -9.98
N ARG A 401 -5.64 -9.60 -10.41
CA ARG A 401 -6.13 -9.70 -11.79
C ARG A 401 -5.14 -9.09 -12.77
N GLY A 402 -4.93 -9.73 -13.93
CA GLY A 402 -3.80 -9.40 -14.82
C GLY A 402 -3.96 -8.19 -15.74
N SER A 403 -5.16 -7.97 -16.27
CA SER A 403 -5.43 -6.94 -17.27
C SER A 403 -6.44 -5.90 -16.78
N GLY A 404 -6.06 -4.63 -16.87
CA GLY A 404 -6.95 -3.47 -16.74
C GLY A 404 -7.50 -3.26 -15.33
N ALA A 405 -6.92 -3.92 -14.32
CA ALA A 405 -7.32 -3.78 -12.93
C ALA A 405 -6.58 -2.64 -12.25
N ILE A 406 -7.33 -1.76 -11.58
CA ILE A 406 -6.82 -0.87 -10.55
C ILE A 406 -6.63 -1.71 -9.29
N ARG A 407 -5.40 -1.80 -8.79
CA ARG A 407 -5.03 -2.63 -7.65
C ARG A 407 -4.68 -1.73 -6.47
N MET A 408 -5.41 -1.87 -5.37
CA MET A 408 -5.29 -1.04 -4.19
C MET A 408 -5.18 -1.90 -2.95
N VAL A 409 -4.26 -1.53 -2.06
CA VAL A 409 -4.13 -2.07 -0.72
C VAL A 409 -4.46 -0.95 0.27
N VAL A 410 -5.31 -1.22 1.25
CA VAL A 410 -5.47 -0.39 2.44
C VAL A 410 -4.71 -1.07 3.57
N LEU A 411 -3.52 -0.55 3.91
CA LEU A 411 -2.67 -1.07 4.98
C LEU A 411 -3.04 -0.36 6.28
N LEU A 412 -3.52 -1.08 7.31
CA LEU A 412 -3.96 -0.52 8.59
C LEU A 412 -3.10 -1.10 9.71
N ALA A 413 -2.30 -0.26 10.37
CA ALA A 413 -1.38 -0.69 11.42
C ALA A 413 -1.03 0.44 12.40
N ASP A 414 -0.74 0.08 13.65
CA ASP A 414 -0.30 0.95 14.76
C ASP A 414 1.16 0.71 15.19
N ALA A 415 1.88 -0.19 14.50
CA ALA A 415 3.28 -0.49 14.76
C ALA A 415 4.16 -0.42 13.49
N PRO A 416 5.48 -0.16 13.62
CA PRO A 416 6.45 -0.35 12.55
C PRO A 416 6.66 -1.84 12.24
N PRO A 417 7.24 -2.19 11.07
CA PRO A 417 7.70 -3.55 10.82
C PRO A 417 8.98 -3.90 11.61
N HIS A 418 9.14 -5.16 11.97
CA HIS A 418 10.44 -5.72 12.35
C HIS A 418 11.47 -5.57 11.21
N LEU A 419 12.64 -5.00 11.52
CA LEU A 419 13.75 -4.83 10.56
C LEU A 419 14.84 -5.92 10.71
N ASP A 420 14.73 -6.75 11.74
CA ASP A 420 15.73 -7.70 12.22
C ASP A 420 15.36 -9.18 11.98
N TYR A 421 14.16 -9.44 11.47
CA TYR A 421 13.62 -10.79 11.25
C TYR A 421 14.36 -11.62 10.20
N GLY A 422 15.20 -11.01 9.36
CA GLY A 422 15.93 -11.68 8.28
C GLY A 422 15.04 -12.19 7.14
N GLY A 423 13.72 -11.99 7.23
CA GLY A 423 12.73 -12.33 6.21
C GLY A 423 12.57 -11.25 5.13
N PRO A 424 11.43 -11.24 4.43
CA PRO A 424 11.07 -10.20 3.47
C PRO A 424 11.25 -8.78 4.01
N GLN A 425 11.46 -7.84 3.11
CA GLN A 425 11.70 -6.43 3.45
C GLN A 425 10.73 -5.54 2.67
N TYR A 426 10.03 -4.65 3.38
CA TYR A 426 9.02 -3.80 2.76
C TYR A 426 9.55 -2.96 1.59
N ASP A 427 10.82 -2.59 1.58
CA ASP A 427 11.38 -1.73 0.54
C ASP A 427 11.60 -2.48 -0.78
N ASP A 428 11.78 -3.80 -0.72
CA ASP A 428 11.78 -4.67 -1.89
C ASP A 428 10.36 -4.96 -2.38
N ASP A 429 9.43 -5.18 -1.45
CA ASP A 429 8.03 -5.47 -1.79
C ASP A 429 7.28 -4.25 -2.31
N MET A 430 7.63 -3.03 -1.88
CA MET A 430 7.06 -1.80 -2.48
C MET A 430 7.53 -1.60 -3.94
N MET A 431 8.74 -2.05 -4.29
CA MET A 431 9.20 -2.05 -5.69
C MET A 431 8.45 -3.09 -6.52
N ALA A 432 8.25 -4.29 -5.97
CA ALA A 432 7.41 -5.31 -6.60
C ALA A 432 5.97 -4.81 -6.76
N ALA A 433 5.40 -4.16 -5.74
CA ALA A 433 4.07 -3.56 -5.78
C ALA A 433 3.96 -2.52 -6.91
N LEU A 434 4.95 -1.63 -7.07
CA LEU A 434 5.01 -0.69 -8.18
C LEU A 434 5.03 -1.42 -9.54
N GLY A 435 5.84 -2.48 -9.67
CA GLY A 435 5.90 -3.37 -10.85
C GLY A 435 4.58 -4.10 -11.16
N LYS A 436 3.81 -4.46 -10.14
CA LYS A 436 2.47 -5.06 -10.23
C LYS A 436 1.35 -4.01 -10.34
N GLY A 437 1.66 -2.72 -10.28
CA GLY A 437 0.67 -1.65 -10.30
C GLY A 437 -0.25 -1.61 -9.09
N ILE A 438 0.24 -2.08 -7.94
CA ILE A 438 -0.47 -2.08 -6.65
C ILE A 438 -0.16 -0.76 -5.95
N LYS A 439 -1.19 0.04 -5.68
CA LYS A 439 -1.10 1.26 -4.87
C LYS A 439 -1.39 0.94 -3.41
N VAL A 440 -0.52 1.35 -2.50
CA VAL A 440 -0.74 1.16 -1.05
C VAL A 440 -1.20 2.46 -0.43
N PHE A 441 -2.37 2.44 0.18
CA PHE A 441 -2.91 3.50 1.01
C PHE A 441 -2.73 3.08 2.45
N SER A 442 -1.70 3.61 3.09
CA SER A 442 -1.39 3.29 4.48
C SER A 442 -2.26 4.12 5.41
N VAL A 443 -2.76 3.50 6.48
CA VAL A 443 -3.61 4.08 7.51
C VAL A 443 -2.91 3.88 8.85
N GLY A 444 -2.30 4.96 9.34
CA GLY A 444 -1.71 4.98 10.67
C GLY A 444 -2.79 4.99 11.75
N ALA A 445 -2.88 3.87 12.47
CA ALA A 445 -3.80 3.69 13.59
C ALA A 445 -3.28 4.36 14.88
N SER A 446 -4.10 4.31 15.92
CA SER A 446 -3.78 4.84 17.26
C SER A 446 -2.44 4.34 17.76
N GLY A 447 -1.50 5.23 18.08
CA GLY A 447 -0.22 4.83 18.68
C GLY A 447 0.90 4.52 17.70
N LEU A 448 0.68 4.68 16.38
CA LEU A 448 1.74 4.56 15.39
C LEU A 448 2.86 5.56 15.66
N ASP A 449 4.06 5.05 15.92
CA ASP A 449 5.23 5.85 16.23
C ASP A 449 5.86 6.49 14.98
N LYS A 450 6.98 7.22 15.19
CA LYS A 450 7.68 7.88 14.08
C LYS A 450 8.31 6.91 13.10
N GLN A 451 8.72 5.72 13.54
CA GLN A 451 9.28 4.70 12.66
C GLN A 451 8.19 4.14 11.76
N GLY A 452 7.05 3.79 12.34
CA GLY A 452 5.87 3.31 11.64
C GLY A 452 5.33 4.35 10.67
N GLU A 453 5.22 5.61 11.08
CA GLU A 453 4.84 6.71 10.18
C GLU A 453 5.80 6.83 9.00
N TYR A 454 7.12 6.82 9.26
CA TYR A 454 8.12 6.91 8.20
C TYR A 454 7.96 5.78 7.17
N VAL A 455 7.88 4.53 7.65
CA VAL A 455 7.79 3.35 6.78
C VAL A 455 6.47 3.33 6.01
N GLN A 456 5.34 3.58 6.67
CA GLN A 456 4.03 3.61 6.02
C GLN A 456 3.93 4.71 4.96
N ARG A 457 4.49 5.89 5.21
CA ARG A 457 4.59 6.97 4.22
C ARG A 457 5.54 6.63 3.08
N GLN A 458 6.64 5.95 3.36
CA GLN A 458 7.57 5.45 2.33
C GLN A 458 6.88 4.49 1.37
N ILE A 459 6.17 3.48 1.88
CA ILE A 459 5.42 2.52 1.07
C ILE A 459 4.34 3.23 0.24
N ALA A 460 3.55 4.09 0.89
CA ALA A 460 2.47 4.82 0.22
C ALA A 460 3.00 5.73 -0.89
N GLN A 461 4.05 6.50 -0.62
CA GLN A 461 4.63 7.41 -1.61
C GLN A 461 5.21 6.63 -2.79
N TYR A 462 5.99 5.58 -2.54
CA TYR A 462 6.69 4.85 -3.61
C TYR A 462 5.73 4.13 -4.56
N THR A 463 4.59 3.67 -4.05
CA THR A 463 3.54 3.00 -4.84
C THR A 463 2.52 3.96 -5.44
N GLY A 464 2.67 5.27 -5.24
CA GLY A 464 1.73 6.29 -5.76
C GLY A 464 0.40 6.36 -4.99
N GLY A 465 0.35 5.81 -3.78
CA GLY A 465 -0.75 5.96 -2.83
C GLY A 465 -0.58 7.16 -1.90
N ARG A 466 -1.27 7.14 -0.76
CA ARG A 466 -1.36 8.24 0.20
C ARG A 466 -1.32 7.73 1.64
N PHE A 467 -0.88 8.57 2.56
CA PHE A 467 -0.89 8.27 3.99
C PHE A 467 -2.12 8.89 4.64
N VAL A 468 -2.93 8.02 5.23
CA VAL A 468 -4.10 8.32 6.04
C VAL A 468 -3.71 8.13 7.49
N PHE A 469 -4.27 8.94 8.39
CA PHE A 469 -4.02 8.80 9.81
C PHE A 469 -5.29 9.12 10.60
N LEU A 470 -5.48 8.44 11.71
CA LEU A 470 -6.60 8.72 12.59
C LEU A 470 -6.40 10.06 13.31
N THR A 471 -7.50 10.76 13.61
CA THR A 471 -7.49 12.05 14.30
C THR A 471 -8.38 12.02 15.54
N TYR A 472 -7.98 12.76 16.55
CA TYR A 472 -8.57 12.72 17.90
C TYR A 472 -8.92 14.12 18.40
N ARG A 473 -9.72 14.18 19.46
CA ARG A 473 -10.04 15.44 20.14
C ARG A 473 -8.82 16.00 20.86
N ASP A 474 -8.04 15.10 21.46
CA ASP A 474 -6.71 15.34 21.99
C ASP A 474 -5.76 14.39 21.26
N ALA A 475 -4.79 14.93 20.52
CA ALA A 475 -3.84 14.12 19.76
C ALA A 475 -3.12 13.06 20.61
N ALA A 476 -2.81 13.37 21.86
CA ALA A 476 -2.03 12.51 22.75
C ALA A 476 -2.88 11.43 23.44
N ASP A 477 -4.21 11.52 23.36
CA ASP A 477 -5.14 10.57 23.96
C ASP A 477 -6.13 10.01 22.92
N PRO A 478 -5.85 8.83 22.33
CA PRO A 478 -6.80 8.12 21.46
C PRO A 478 -8.14 7.76 22.14
N ALA A 479 -8.22 7.85 23.48
CA ALA A 479 -9.48 7.71 24.22
C ALA A 479 -10.33 8.97 24.30
N SER A 480 -9.78 10.13 23.91
CA SER A 480 -10.50 11.42 23.86
C SER A 480 -11.64 11.48 22.82
N GLY A 481 -11.73 10.46 21.97
CA GLY A 481 -12.73 10.32 20.92
C GLY A 481 -12.36 11.06 19.63
N PRO A 482 -13.23 11.01 18.61
CA PRO A 482 -12.98 11.61 17.31
C PRO A 482 -12.77 13.12 17.41
N GLY A 483 -11.87 13.63 16.58
CA GLY A 483 -11.55 15.06 16.54
C GLY A 483 -10.66 15.41 15.37
N ARG A 484 -9.86 16.47 15.53
CA ARG A 484 -9.11 17.07 14.42
C ARG A 484 -7.60 17.12 14.64
N GLU A 485 -7.11 16.61 15.75
CA GLU A 485 -5.71 16.65 16.12
C GLU A 485 -5.02 15.31 15.84
N THR A 486 -3.71 15.35 15.65
CA THR A 486 -2.87 14.17 15.40
C THR A 486 -1.46 14.39 15.92
N VAL A 487 -0.79 13.31 16.32
CA VAL A 487 0.64 13.30 16.69
C VAL A 487 1.56 13.15 15.48
N HIS A 488 1.00 12.80 14.32
CA HIS A 488 1.76 12.61 13.09
C HIS A 488 2.34 13.92 12.56
N ASP A 489 3.49 13.83 11.88
CA ASP A 489 4.18 15.00 11.32
C ASP A 489 3.58 15.37 9.95
N VAL A 490 2.37 15.91 10.02
CA VAL A 490 1.51 16.23 8.89
C VAL A 490 0.90 17.63 9.05
N GLY A 491 0.72 18.34 7.94
CA GLY A 491 0.15 19.67 7.91
C GLY A 491 -0.87 19.83 6.79
N ASN A 492 -1.67 20.90 6.83
CA ASN A 492 -2.60 21.29 5.77
C ASN A 492 -3.59 20.19 5.32
N TYR A 493 -4.12 19.40 6.26
CA TYR A 493 -5.07 18.33 5.96
C TYR A 493 -6.51 18.70 6.34
N SER A 494 -7.46 18.04 5.68
CA SER A 494 -8.88 18.05 6.07
C SER A 494 -9.25 16.77 6.80
N VAL A 495 -10.19 16.87 7.73
CA VAL A 495 -10.67 15.72 8.51
C VAL A 495 -12.01 15.23 7.93
N GLN A 496 -12.12 13.92 7.74
CA GLN A 496 -13.35 13.22 7.36
C GLN A 496 -13.51 11.97 8.21
N THR A 497 -14.61 11.23 8.05
CA THR A 497 -14.70 9.88 8.61
C THR A 497 -13.85 8.90 7.78
N LEU A 498 -13.27 7.89 8.42
CA LEU A 498 -12.35 6.93 7.77
C LEU A 498 -13.00 6.22 6.58
N ASP A 499 -14.27 5.81 6.71
CA ASP A 499 -15.06 5.20 5.64
C ASP A 499 -15.17 6.10 4.41
N ARG A 500 -15.55 7.36 4.60
CA ARG A 500 -15.65 8.36 3.53
C ARG A 500 -14.30 8.62 2.87
N LEU A 501 -13.25 8.65 3.67
CA LEU A 501 -11.90 8.87 3.17
C LEU A 501 -11.46 7.70 2.27
N ILE A 502 -11.68 6.45 2.69
CA ILE A 502 -11.38 5.26 1.88
C ILE A 502 -12.21 5.25 0.59
N VAL A 503 -13.52 5.52 0.67
CA VAL A 503 -14.38 5.62 -0.51
C VAL A 503 -13.87 6.71 -1.47
N ARG A 504 -13.46 7.85 -0.93
CA ARG A 504 -12.88 8.95 -1.72
C ARG A 504 -11.58 8.54 -2.41
N LEU A 505 -10.70 7.81 -1.73
CA LEU A 505 -9.46 7.29 -2.34
C LEU A 505 -9.76 6.41 -3.56
N VAL A 506 -10.74 5.51 -3.43
CA VAL A 506 -11.18 4.65 -4.55
C VAL A 506 -11.81 5.49 -5.66
N ALA A 507 -12.70 6.42 -5.31
CA ALA A 507 -13.38 7.29 -6.27
C ALA A 507 -12.39 8.16 -7.06
N ASP A 508 -11.41 8.77 -6.38
CA ASP A 508 -10.36 9.59 -6.98
C ASP A 508 -9.51 8.79 -7.99
N GLU A 509 -9.20 7.52 -7.68
CA GLU A 509 -8.46 6.65 -8.59
C GLU A 509 -9.29 6.26 -9.80
N LEU A 510 -10.55 5.84 -9.60
CA LEU A 510 -11.42 5.44 -10.71
C LEU A 510 -11.81 6.61 -11.61
N ALA A 511 -11.92 7.83 -11.07
CA ALA A 511 -12.26 9.03 -11.84
C ALA A 511 -11.18 9.45 -12.84
N LYS A 512 -9.95 8.96 -12.67
CA LYS A 512 -8.83 9.23 -13.59
C LYS A 512 -8.87 8.36 -14.85
N LEU A 513 -9.64 7.26 -14.82
CA LEU A 513 -9.74 6.37 -15.97
C LEU A 513 -10.31 7.13 -17.17
N PRO A 514 -9.80 6.85 -18.38
CA PRO A 514 -10.36 7.42 -19.58
C PRO A 514 -11.81 6.95 -19.75
N PRO A 515 -12.70 7.80 -20.31
CA PRO A 515 -14.07 7.41 -20.58
C PRO A 515 -14.11 6.17 -21.49
N ALA A 516 -15.11 5.33 -21.30
CA ALA A 516 -15.37 4.20 -22.17
C ALA A 516 -15.45 4.69 -23.63
N GLY A 517 -14.64 4.08 -24.49
CA GLY A 517 -14.50 4.46 -25.91
C GLY A 517 -15.64 4.00 -26.79
#